data_AF-A0A918KA92-F1
#
_entry.id   AF-A0A918KA92-F1
#
_cell.length_a   1.000
_cell.length_b   1.000
_cell.length_c   1.000
_cell.angle_alpha   90.00
_cell.angle_beta   90.00
_cell.angle_gamma   90.00
#
_symmetry.space_group_name_H-M   'P 1'
#
loop_
_entity.id
_entity.type
_entity.pdbx_description
1 polymer ?
#
loop_
_entity_poly.entity_id
_entity_poly.type
_entity_poly.pdbx_seq_one_letter_code
_entity_poly.pdbx_strand_id
1 'polypeptide(L)'
;MKIYLNALIETMLIMLIIGVVAVALIWLLMQSLHAPHAVEFGGEAVAVIATCIAAGFFFRMSVQTEKEIAKNSESLKNHSEG
;
A
#
# COMPACT_ATOMS: atom_id res chain seq x y z
N MET A 1 11.00 -16.97 -1.72
CA MET A 1 10.77 -15.91 -2.74
C MET A 1 9.29 -15.70 -3.04
N LYS A 2 8.46 -16.74 -3.19
CA LYS A 2 7.01 -16.60 -3.47
C LYS A 2 6.27 -15.66 -2.51
N ILE A 3 6.48 -15.79 -1.20
CA ILE A 3 5.85 -14.94 -0.15
C ILE A 3 6.19 -13.46 -0.35
N TYR A 4 7.46 -13.13 -0.61
CA TYR A 4 7.87 -11.74 -0.81
C TYR A 4 7.33 -11.16 -2.13
N LEU A 5 7.24 -11.98 -3.17
CA LEU A 5 6.68 -11.57 -4.46
C LEU A 5 5.15 -11.34 -4.34
N ASN A 6 4.45 -12.21 -3.63
CA ASN A 6 3.00 -12.08 -3.42
C ASN A 6 2.68 -10.84 -2.57
N ALA A 7 3.38 -10.67 -1.44
CA ALA A 7 3.26 -9.48 -0.61
C ALA A 7 3.59 -8.19 -1.39
N LEU A 8 4.56 -8.22 -2.30
CA LEU A 8 4.91 -7.06 -3.13
C LEU A 8 3.79 -6.71 -4.12
N ILE A 9 3.22 -7.71 -4.80
CA ILE A 9 2.12 -7.50 -5.74
C ILE A 9 0.89 -6.95 -5.02
N GLU A 10 0.51 -7.54 -3.89
CA GLU A 10 -0.62 -7.07 -3.07
C GLU A 10 -0.40 -5.63 -2.60
N THR A 11 0.81 -5.33 -2.10
CA THR A 11 1.15 -3.97 -1.67
C THR A 11 1.09 -2.99 -2.83
N MET A 12 1.62 -3.34 -4.00
CA MET A 12 1.58 -2.46 -5.18
C MET A 12 0.15 -2.18 -5.62
N LEU A 13 -0.73 -3.19 -5.65
CA LEU A 13 -2.14 -3.02 -6.02
C LEU A 13 -2.88 -2.11 -5.04
N ILE A 14 -2.74 -2.36 -3.74
CA ILE A 14 -3.38 -1.57 -2.69
C ILE A 14 -2.86 -0.13 -2.70
N MET A 15 -1.54 0.05 -2.76
CA MET A 15 -0.92 1.36 -2.73
C MET A 15 -1.18 2.17 -4.01
N LEU A 16 -1.39 1.53 -5.15
CA LEU A 16 -1.82 2.21 -6.37
C LEU A 16 -3.20 2.84 -6.19
N ILE A 17 -4.17 2.08 -5.65
CA ILE A 17 -5.52 2.57 -5.37
C ILE A 17 -5.47 3.71 -4.35
N ILE A 18 -4.76 3.50 -3.24
CA ILE A 18 -4.60 4.52 -2.19
C ILE A 18 -3.93 5.78 -2.74
N GLY A 19 -2.88 5.63 -3.54
CA GLY A 19 -2.16 6.75 -4.15
C GLY A 19 -3.04 7.58 -5.08
N VAL A 20 -3.81 6.94 -5.95
CA VAL A 20 -4.75 7.64 -6.85
C VAL A 20 -5.82 8.38 -6.04
N VAL A 21 -6.38 7.74 -5.00
CA VAL A 21 -7.38 8.37 -4.13
C VAL A 21 -6.78 9.54 -3.36
N ALA A 22 -5.57 9.41 -2.82
CA ALA A 22 -4.89 10.47 -2.07
C ALA A 22 -4.59 11.69 -2.94
N VAL A 23 -4.08 11.47 -4.16
CA VAL A 23 -3.84 12.55 -5.13
C VAL A 23 -5.16 13.21 -5.53
N ALA A 24 -6.20 12.44 -5.83
CA ALA A 24 -7.51 12.98 -6.17
C ALA A 24 -8.09 13.84 -5.04
N LEU A 25 -7.96 13.41 -3.78
CA LEU A 25 -8.42 14.16 -2.60
C LEU A 25 -7.63 15.46 -2.40
N ILE A 26 -6.30 15.42 -2.55
CA ILE A 26 -5.44 16.60 -2.41
C ILE A 26 -5.72 17.59 -3.54
N TRP A 27 -5.93 17.10 -4.75
CA TRP A 27 -6.31 17.93 -5.89
C TRP A 27 -7.67 18.60 -5.67
N LEU A 28 -8.69 17.85 -5.24
CA LEU A 28 -10.02 18.38 -4.91
C LEU A 28 -9.95 19.45 -3.81
N LEU A 29 -9.13 19.21 -2.79
CA LEU A 29 -8.92 20.14 -1.68
C LEU A 29 -8.21 21.41 -2.15
N MET A 30 -7.14 21.30 -2.94
CA MET A 30 -6.41 22.46 -3.47
C MET A 30 -7.26 23.29 -4.43
N GLN A 31 -8.06 22.64 -5.28
CA GLN A 31 -8.98 23.31 -6.19
C GLN A 31 -10.10 24.03 -5.41
N SER A 32 -10.62 23.44 -4.34
CA SER A 32 -11.61 24.09 -3.46
C SER A 32 -11.08 25.36 -2.79
N LEU A 33 -9.75 25.42 -2.58
CA LEU A 33 -9.05 26.54 -1.96
C LEU A 33 -8.55 27.58 -2.97
N HIS A 34 -8.87 27.43 -4.27
CA HIS A 34 -8.37 28.30 -5.36
C HIS A 34 -6.84 28.43 -5.36
N ALA A 35 -6.13 27.34 -5.06
CA ALA A 35 -4.68 27.35 -5.02
C ALA A 35 -4.09 27.60 -6.43
N PRO A 36 -3.01 28.38 -6.57
CA PRO A 36 -2.32 28.53 -7.84
C PRO A 36 -1.70 27.19 -8.28
N HIS A 37 -1.65 26.92 -9.59
CA HIS A 37 -1.16 25.64 -10.15
C HIS A 37 0.23 25.20 -9.66
N ALA A 38 1.11 26.13 -9.27
CA ALA A 38 2.41 25.81 -8.68
C ALA A 38 2.29 25.11 -7.31
N VAL A 39 1.25 25.45 -6.53
CA VAL A 39 0.95 24.85 -5.22
C VAL A 39 0.27 23.49 -5.39
N GLU A 40 -0.56 23.33 -6.44
CA GLU A 40 -1.17 22.04 -6.79
C GLU A 40 -0.10 20.99 -7.08
N PHE A 41 0.88 21.33 -7.94
CA PHE A 41 2.00 20.44 -8.25
C PHE A 41 2.85 20.09 -7.01
N GLY A 42 3.05 21.05 -6.11
CA GLY A 42 3.73 20.82 -4.84
C GLY A 42 2.96 19.85 -3.93
N GLY A 43 1.63 20.01 -3.85
CA GLY A 43 0.74 19.13 -3.09
C GLY A 43 0.75 17.69 -3.61
N GLU A 44 0.74 17.51 -4.94
CA GLU A 44 0.85 16.20 -5.58
C GLU A 44 2.18 15.51 -5.25
N ALA A 45 3.30 16.22 -5.36
CA ALA A 45 4.60 15.67 -5.02
C ALA A 45 4.67 15.21 -3.54
N VAL A 46 4.11 16.00 -2.62
CA VAL A 46 4.02 15.63 -1.19
C VAL A 46 3.13 14.40 -1.00
N ALA A 47 2.00 14.32 -1.70
CA ALA A 47 1.10 13.16 -1.67
C ALA A 47 1.81 11.87 -2.09
N VAL A 48 2.59 11.94 -3.18
CA VAL A 48 3.34 10.81 -3.71
C VAL A 48 4.41 10.37 -2.71
N ILE A 49 5.17 11.30 -2.11
CA ILE A 49 6.18 10.98 -1.10
C ILE A 49 5.54 10.29 0.11
N ALA A 50 4.43 10.83 0.62
CA ALA A 50 3.70 10.23 1.74
C ALA A 50 3.22 8.80 1.40
N THR A 51 2.72 8.60 0.18
CA THR A 51 2.28 7.29 -0.33
C THR A 51 3.45 6.31 -0.41
N CYS A 52 4.62 6.73 -0.90
CA CYS A 52 5.82 5.89 -0.94
C CYS A 52 6.27 5.43 0.45
N ILE A 53 6.22 6.33 1.45
CA ILE A 53 6.56 5.98 2.84
C ILE A 53 5.55 4.96 3.37
N ALA A 54 4.25 5.20 3.18
CA ALA A 54 3.19 4.27 3.58
C ALA A 54 3.31 2.90 2.91
N ALA A 55 3.72 2.85 1.63
CA ALA A 55 3.96 1.61 0.90
C ALA A 55 5.03 0.75 1.57
N GLY A 56 6.10 1.35 2.10
CA GLY A 56 7.14 0.62 2.83
C GLY A 56 6.61 -0.05 4.11
N PHE A 57 5.72 0.62 4.84
CA PHE A 57 5.08 0.06 6.03
C PHE A 57 4.08 -1.05 5.66
N PHE A 58 3.24 -0.82 4.66
CA PHE A 58 2.29 -1.82 4.18
C PHE A 58 2.99 -3.07 3.65
N PHE A 59 4.10 -2.93 2.92
CA PHE A 59 4.89 -4.07 2.46
C PHE A 59 5.38 -4.93 3.61
N ARG A 60 5.90 -4.31 4.68
CA ARG A 60 6.33 -5.04 5.89
C ARG A 60 5.16 -5.80 6.53
N MET A 61 3.99 -5.17 6.59
CA MET A 61 2.78 -5.78 7.14
C MET A 61 2.31 -6.96 6.28
N SER A 62 2.20 -6.79 4.96
CA SER A 62 1.83 -7.85 4.03
C SER A 62 2.79 -9.04 4.09
N VAL A 63 4.10 -8.79 4.21
CA VAL A 63 5.09 -9.88 4.40
C VAL A 63 4.86 -10.64 5.72
N GLN A 64 4.47 -9.95 6.80
CA GLN A 64 4.15 -10.62 8.06
C GLN A 64 2.88 -11.46 7.95
N THR A 65 1.82 -10.91 7.35
CA THR A 65 0.56 -11.62 7.11
C THR A 65 0.77 -12.88 6.26
N GLU A 66 1.49 -12.78 5.15
CA GLU A 66 1.79 -13.93 4.29
C GLU A 66 2.59 -15.02 5.03
N LYS A 67 3.51 -14.64 5.92
CA LYS A 67 4.26 -15.60 6.76
C LYS A 67 3.36 -16.31 7.77
N GLU A 68 2.41 -15.60 8.38
CA GLU A 68 1.44 -16.19 9.30
C GLU A 68 0.51 -17.18 8.60
N ILE A 69 0.01 -16.81 7.41
CA ILE A 69 -0.84 -17.68 6.58
C ILE A 69 -0.09 -18.96 6.20
N ALA A 70 1.17 -18.83 5.77
CA ALA A 70 1.99 -19.99 5.42
C ALA A 70 2.19 -20.92 6.63
N LYS A 71 2.54 -20.37 7.80
CA LYS A 71 2.70 -21.14 9.05
C LYS A 71 1.41 -21.87 9.46
N ASN A 72 0.27 -21.20 9.35
CA ASN A 72 -1.03 -21.78 9.72
C ASN A 72 -1.44 -22.92 8.76
N SER A 73 -1.12 -22.76 7.47
CA SER A 73 -1.36 -23.78 6.44
C SER A 73 -0.57 -25.06 6.69
N GLU A 74 0.69 -24.95 7.15
CA GLU A 74 1.50 -26.11 7.53
C GLU A 74 0.96 -26.82 8.79
N SER A 75 0.48 -26.06 9.78
CA SER A 75 -0.12 -26.62 10.99
C SER A 75 -1.37 -27.45 10.69
N LEU A 76 -2.23 -26.99 9.79
CA LEU A 76 -3.44 -27.72 9.39
C LEU A 76 -3.13 -29.01 8.64
N LYS A 77 -2.08 -28.99 7.81
CA LYS A 77 -1.62 -30.19 7.08
C LYS A 77 -1.14 -31.27 8.05
N ASN A 78 -0.32 -30.90 9.03
CA ASN A 78 0.18 -31.82 10.04
C ASN A 78 -0.94 -32.38 10.94
N HIS A 79 -2.01 -31.62 11.17
CA HIS A 79 -3.13 -32.08 12.00
C HIS A 79 -4.13 -32.97 11.25
N SER A 80 -4.14 -32.93 9.91
CA SER A 80 -5.00 -33.78 9.07
C SER A 80 -4.36 -35.12 8.70
N GLU A 81 -3.05 -35.27 8.90
CA GLU A 81 -2.28 -36.49 8.59
C GLU A 81 -2.01 -37.40 9.81
N GLY A 82 -2.50 -37.03 11.01
CA GLY A 82 -2.41 -37.81 12.24
C GLY A 82 -3.77 -38.20 12.79
#